data_AF-A0A0B4XDA9-F1
#
_entry.id   AF-A0A0B4XDA9-F1
#
_cell.length_a   1.000
_cell.length_b   1.000
_cell.length_c   1.000
_cell.angle_alpha   90.00
_cell.angle_beta   90.00
_cell.angle_gamma   90.00
#
_symmetry.space_group_name_H-M   'P 1'
#
loop_
_entity.id
_entity.type
_entity.pdbx_description
1 polymer ?
#
loop_
_entity_poly.entity_id
_entity_poly.type
_entity_poly.pdbx_seq_one_letter_code
_entity_poly.pdbx_strand_id
1 'polypeptide(L)'
;MARVISRIVSGAALRTGGRADASVMSTTRRRSTTGLRQFLNPEQQRNWIEGKMYLRDADERSESLEQRFKYIARFQKLLRRPQVQEVLEVLRLYGQNCIPLPRKTERNYWSVSCLPSTSDKPLIRVNASWMELFTLYADGEGIRARVLVHLSNFTTDHSSAQDHVDESFLEHCVTMPEDVGYFFPRGEDIFGITVRGSGSIHKFLATPRVLRAIRTFNLTHMNRGRNAYGTSHCYSLADHMLEG
;
A
#
# COMPACT_ATOMS: atom_id res chain seq x y z
N MET A 1 -6.00 10.18 -49.77
CA MET A 1 -7.00 9.18 -50.21
C MET A 1 -8.33 9.56 -49.60
N ALA A 2 -9.28 9.97 -50.43
CA ALA A 2 -10.56 10.55 -50.06
C ALA A 2 -11.62 9.48 -49.74
N ARG A 3 -12.56 9.79 -48.83
CA ARG A 3 -14.00 9.66 -49.10
C ARG A 3 -14.84 10.40 -48.05
N VAL A 4 -15.47 11.45 -48.54
CA VAL A 4 -16.68 12.12 -48.03
C VAL A 4 -17.90 11.31 -48.48
N ILE A 5 -18.91 11.13 -47.63
CA ILE A 5 -20.33 11.10 -48.03
C ILE A 5 -21.17 11.81 -46.96
N SER A 6 -21.98 12.78 -47.39
CA SER A 6 -23.01 13.47 -46.62
C SER A 6 -24.41 13.05 -47.11
N ARG A 7 -25.44 13.24 -46.27
CA ARG A 7 -26.83 13.72 -46.55
C ARG A 7 -27.69 13.58 -45.27
N ILE A 8 -28.23 14.64 -44.64
CA ILE A 8 -29.45 15.45 -44.92
C ILE A 8 -30.71 14.54 -44.88
N VAL A 9 -31.85 14.74 -44.16
CA VAL A 9 -32.73 15.91 -43.90
C VAL A 9 -33.59 15.68 -42.63
N SER A 10 -33.99 16.79 -42.00
CA SER A 10 -35.01 17.02 -40.97
C SER A 10 -36.42 16.42 -41.18
N GLY A 11 -37.17 16.29 -40.07
CA GLY A 11 -38.64 16.21 -40.06
C GLY A 11 -39.19 16.40 -38.65
N ALA A 12 -39.90 17.51 -38.42
CA ALA A 12 -40.62 17.82 -37.19
C ALA A 12 -42.11 17.51 -37.33
N ALA A 13 -42.77 17.01 -36.28
CA ALA A 13 -44.16 17.37 -35.93
C ALA A 13 -44.58 16.81 -34.56
N LEU A 14 -45.31 17.65 -33.83
CA LEU A 14 -45.90 17.47 -32.50
C LEU A 14 -46.90 16.31 -32.39
N ARG A 15 -47.01 15.73 -31.19
CA ARG A 15 -48.32 15.52 -30.52
C ARG A 15 -48.17 15.30 -29.01
N THR A 16 -49.07 15.97 -28.31
CA THR A 16 -49.31 16.08 -26.88
C THR A 16 -50.04 14.87 -26.30
N GLY A 17 -49.80 14.55 -25.01
CA GLY A 17 -50.84 13.96 -24.16
C GLY A 17 -50.37 12.91 -23.16
N GLY A 18 -50.60 13.17 -21.87
CA GLY A 18 -51.03 12.14 -20.91
C GLY A 18 -49.97 11.58 -19.96
N ARG A 19 -49.93 12.14 -18.75
CA ARG A 19 -49.26 11.60 -17.55
C ARG A 19 -49.67 10.15 -17.27
N ALA A 20 -48.69 9.30 -17.00
CA ALA A 20 -48.82 8.18 -16.08
C ALA A 20 -47.67 8.28 -15.08
N ASP A 21 -48.01 8.43 -13.80
CA ASP A 21 -47.10 8.39 -12.66
C ASP A 21 -46.38 7.04 -12.63
N ALA A 22 -45.16 7.04 -13.18
CA ALA A 22 -44.18 6.01 -12.87
C ALA A 22 -43.28 6.57 -11.77
N SER A 23 -43.54 6.12 -10.54
CA SER A 23 -42.65 6.24 -9.39
C SER A 23 -41.21 5.96 -9.84
N VAL A 24 -40.43 7.03 -9.98
CA VAL A 24 -38.98 6.93 -10.10
C VAL A 24 -38.48 6.58 -8.71
N MET A 25 -38.56 5.30 -8.36
CA MET A 25 -37.70 4.72 -7.34
C MET A 25 -36.27 4.92 -7.84
N SER A 26 -35.67 6.04 -7.41
CA SER A 26 -34.23 6.24 -7.41
C SER A 26 -33.64 5.11 -6.56
N THR A 27 -33.36 4.00 -7.22
CA THR A 27 -32.41 3.03 -6.73
C THR A 27 -31.06 3.71 -6.88
N THR A 28 -30.72 4.57 -5.91
CA THR A 28 -29.32 4.81 -5.55
C THR A 28 -28.76 3.43 -5.26
N ARG A 29 -28.22 2.80 -6.31
CA ARG A 29 -27.47 1.56 -6.25
C ARG A 29 -26.39 1.83 -5.22
N ARG A 30 -26.58 1.33 -3.99
CA ARG A 30 -25.56 1.40 -2.93
C ARG A 30 -24.28 0.92 -3.60
N ARG A 31 -23.35 1.84 -3.89
CA ARG A 31 -22.04 1.46 -4.41
C ARG A 31 -21.51 0.47 -3.40
N SER A 32 -21.33 -0.78 -3.84
CA SER A 32 -20.79 -1.81 -2.97
C SER A 32 -19.48 -1.28 -2.40
N THR A 33 -19.37 -1.24 -1.07
CA THR A 33 -18.12 -0.85 -0.44
C THR A 33 -17.07 -1.89 -0.78
N THR A 34 -15.93 -1.46 -1.33
CA THR A 34 -14.81 -2.32 -1.72
C THR A 34 -13.64 -2.11 -0.77
N GLY A 35 -12.78 -3.12 -0.65
CA GLY A 35 -11.55 -2.97 0.12
C GLY A 35 -11.83 -2.75 1.61
N LEU A 36 -10.97 -1.96 2.25
CA LEU A 36 -11.14 -1.64 3.67
C LEU A 36 -12.33 -0.75 4.01
N ARG A 37 -13.02 -0.16 3.04
CA ARG A 37 -14.28 0.56 3.28
C ARG A 37 -15.40 -0.35 3.79
N GLN A 38 -15.21 -1.67 3.73
CA GLN A 38 -16.09 -2.65 4.37
C GLN A 38 -15.91 -2.72 5.90
N PHE A 39 -14.76 -2.28 6.42
CA PHE A 39 -14.42 -2.37 7.84
C PHE A 39 -14.23 -1.00 8.50
N LEU A 40 -13.75 -0.01 7.74
CA LEU A 40 -13.42 1.33 8.20
C LEU A 40 -14.13 2.36 7.32
N ASN A 41 -14.99 3.17 7.92
CA ASN A 41 -15.60 4.29 7.22
C ASN A 41 -14.54 5.40 6.92
N PRO A 42 -14.84 6.37 6.03
CA PRO A 42 -13.86 7.40 5.65
C PRO A 42 -13.30 8.22 6.82
N GLU A 43 -14.09 8.45 7.87
CA GLU A 43 -13.64 9.19 9.05
C GLU A 43 -12.66 8.37 9.90
N GLN A 44 -12.97 7.09 10.14
CA GLN A 44 -12.07 6.16 10.82
C GLN A 44 -10.74 6.02 10.07
N GLN A 45 -10.78 5.94 8.74
CA GLN A 45 -9.56 5.90 7.91
C GLN A 45 -8.72 7.16 8.09
N ARG A 46 -9.33 8.36 8.03
CA ARG A 46 -8.63 9.62 8.29
C ARG A 46 -8.03 9.67 9.70
N ASN A 47 -8.82 9.33 10.72
CA ASN A 47 -8.34 9.36 12.10
C ASN A 47 -7.20 8.37 12.34
N TRP A 48 -7.21 7.20 11.70
CA TRP A 48 -6.11 6.24 11.76
C TRP A 48 -4.85 6.75 11.03
N ILE A 49 -4.99 7.34 9.83
CA ILE A 49 -3.88 7.98 9.11
C ILE A 49 -3.20 9.01 10.02
N GLU A 50 -3.98 9.90 10.61
CA GLU A 50 -3.51 10.96 11.52
C GLU A 50 -2.99 10.45 12.88
N GLY A 51 -3.08 9.15 13.17
CA GLY A 51 -2.68 8.58 14.46
C GLY A 51 -3.60 8.97 15.62
N LYS A 52 -4.81 9.46 15.32
CA LYS A 52 -5.82 9.89 16.30
C LYS A 52 -6.74 8.74 16.76
N MET A 53 -6.62 7.57 16.15
CA MET A 53 -7.47 6.42 16.43
C MET A 53 -6.66 5.14 16.49
N TYR A 54 -6.81 4.42 17.60
CA TYR A 54 -6.43 3.01 17.70
C TYR A 54 -7.55 2.13 17.12
N LEU A 55 -7.18 1.22 16.23
CA LEU A 55 -8.12 0.28 15.63
C LEU A 55 -8.06 -1.05 16.37
N ARG A 56 -9.18 -1.46 16.97
CA ARG A 56 -9.31 -2.82 17.53
C ARG A 56 -9.31 -3.83 16.39
N ASP A 57 -8.26 -4.63 16.32
CA ASP A 57 -8.10 -5.69 15.32
C ASP A 57 -8.83 -6.98 15.72
N ALA A 58 -8.77 -8.01 14.87
CA ALA A 58 -9.25 -9.35 15.17
C ALA A 58 -8.30 -10.08 16.14
N ASP A 59 -8.88 -10.84 17.07
CA ASP A 59 -8.11 -11.66 18.01
C ASP A 59 -7.43 -12.84 17.28
N GLU A 60 -8.15 -13.46 16.35
CA GLU A 60 -7.70 -14.60 15.56
C GLU A 60 -7.35 -14.24 14.11
N ARG A 61 -6.47 -15.05 13.50
CA ARG A 61 -6.04 -14.94 12.11
C ARG A 61 -6.48 -16.17 11.32
N SER A 62 -6.91 -15.96 10.06
CA SER A 62 -7.25 -17.06 9.16
C SER A 62 -5.99 -17.59 8.48
N GLU A 63 -5.59 -18.79 8.85
CA GLU A 63 -4.35 -19.40 8.38
C GLU A 63 -4.58 -20.49 7.34
N SER A 64 -3.54 -20.77 6.55
CA SER A 64 -3.50 -21.92 5.64
C SER A 64 -2.24 -22.74 5.93
N LEU A 65 -2.44 -23.96 6.44
CA LEU A 65 -1.34 -24.89 6.72
C LEU A 65 -0.56 -25.24 5.45
N GLU A 66 -1.25 -25.48 4.34
CA GLU A 66 -0.62 -25.71 3.03
C GLU A 66 0.33 -24.56 2.66
N GLN A 67 -0.14 -23.32 2.80
CA GLN A 67 0.66 -22.13 2.53
C GLN A 67 1.85 -22.00 3.52
N ARG A 68 1.66 -22.33 4.80
CA ARG A 68 2.75 -22.38 5.79
C ARG A 68 3.84 -23.37 5.34
N PHE A 69 3.46 -24.60 5.00
CA PHE A 69 4.41 -25.61 4.51
C PHE A 69 5.11 -25.19 3.22
N LYS A 70 4.40 -24.54 2.29
CA LYS A 70 4.99 -24.06 1.03
C LYS A 70 6.13 -23.07 1.25
N TYR A 71 6.04 -22.20 2.25
CA TYR A 71 7.02 -21.12 2.48
C TYR A 71 7.97 -21.35 3.65
N ILE A 72 7.82 -22.44 4.43
CA ILE A 72 8.66 -22.70 5.60
C ILE A 72 10.14 -22.77 5.26
N ALA A 73 10.52 -23.41 4.15
CA ALA A 73 11.92 -23.51 3.74
C ALA A 73 12.54 -22.16 3.37
N ARG A 74 11.74 -21.24 2.79
CA ARG A 74 12.19 -19.88 2.48
C ARG A 74 12.33 -19.07 3.77
N PHE A 75 11.39 -19.20 4.69
CA PHE A 75 11.47 -18.58 5.99
C PHE A 75 12.70 -19.04 6.78
N GLN A 76 12.98 -20.34 6.84
CA GLN A 76 14.20 -20.91 7.43
C GLN A 76 15.49 -20.45 6.73
N LYS A 77 15.42 -20.11 5.44
CA LYS A 77 16.55 -19.49 4.73
C LYS A 77 16.71 -18.01 5.10
N LEU A 78 15.63 -17.30 5.37
CA LEU A 78 15.66 -15.91 5.88
C LEU A 78 16.27 -15.86 7.29
N LEU A 79 15.89 -16.78 8.18
CA LEU A 79 16.43 -16.89 9.55
C LEU A 79 17.95 -17.11 9.60
N ARG A 80 18.54 -17.58 8.51
CA ARG A 80 20.00 -17.77 8.38
C ARG A 80 20.72 -16.56 7.79
N ARG A 81 20.02 -15.46 7.51
CA ARG A 81 20.65 -14.22 7.02
C ARG A 81 21.31 -13.48 8.18
N PRO A 82 22.51 -12.89 7.97
CA PRO A 82 23.15 -12.06 9.00
C PRO A 82 22.23 -10.96 9.53
N GLN A 83 21.43 -10.38 8.64
CA GLN A 83 20.58 -9.22 8.94
C GLN A 83 19.19 -9.57 9.50
N VAL A 84 18.93 -10.84 9.84
CA VAL A 84 17.54 -11.27 10.10
C VAL A 84 16.90 -10.54 11.28
N GLN A 85 17.66 -10.22 12.33
CA GLN A 85 17.11 -9.49 13.48
C GLN A 85 16.60 -8.11 13.05
N GLU A 86 17.42 -7.34 12.34
CA GLU A 86 17.02 -6.03 11.79
C GLU A 86 15.81 -6.14 10.86
N VAL A 87 15.76 -7.18 10.02
CA VAL A 87 14.63 -7.43 9.11
C VAL A 87 13.33 -7.64 9.89
N LEU A 88 13.35 -8.49 10.92
CA LEU A 88 12.16 -8.82 11.69
C LEU A 88 11.71 -7.63 12.56
N GLU A 89 12.63 -6.89 13.15
CA GLU A 89 12.35 -5.68 13.94
C GLU A 89 11.69 -4.59 13.09
N VAL A 90 12.29 -4.25 11.94
CA VAL A 90 11.72 -3.25 11.03
C VAL A 90 10.38 -3.72 10.46
N LEU A 91 10.25 -5.01 10.14
CA LEU A 91 8.98 -5.54 9.64
C LEU A 91 7.88 -5.46 10.70
N ARG A 92 8.17 -5.75 11.97
CA ARG A 92 7.23 -5.59 13.09
C ARG A 92 6.82 -4.13 13.25
N LEU A 93 7.78 -3.21 13.25
CA LEU A 93 7.52 -1.77 13.33
C LEU A 93 6.61 -1.30 12.19
N TYR A 94 6.88 -1.75 10.96
CA TYR A 94 6.05 -1.45 9.80
C TYR A 94 4.65 -2.05 9.93
N GLY A 95 4.51 -3.30 10.35
CA GLY A 95 3.22 -3.96 10.51
C GLY A 95 2.31 -3.25 11.51
N GLN A 96 2.85 -2.91 12.67
CA GLN A 96 2.13 -2.23 13.74
C GLN A 96 1.68 -0.82 13.35
N ASN A 97 2.52 -0.09 12.59
CA ASN A 97 2.28 1.32 12.34
C ASN A 97 1.66 1.62 10.98
N CYS A 98 1.85 0.77 9.99
CA CYS A 98 1.57 1.11 8.59
C CYS A 98 0.46 0.25 7.95
N ILE A 99 -0.01 -0.81 8.61
CA ILE A 99 -1.10 -1.64 8.10
C ILE A 99 -2.31 -1.54 9.03
N PRO A 100 -3.49 -1.13 8.55
CA PRO A 100 -4.70 -1.06 9.37
C PRO A 100 -5.36 -2.43 9.48
N LEU A 101 -5.79 -2.80 10.69
CA LEU A 101 -6.44 -4.08 10.99
C LEU A 101 -5.67 -5.29 10.39
N PRO A 102 -4.35 -5.41 10.63
CA PRO A 102 -3.52 -6.37 9.93
C PRO A 102 -4.01 -7.82 10.07
N ARG A 103 -4.47 -8.25 11.24
CA ARG A 103 -4.97 -9.61 11.51
C ARG A 103 -6.26 -9.88 10.75
N LYS A 104 -7.23 -8.95 10.83
CA LYS A 104 -8.53 -9.08 10.16
C LYS A 104 -8.43 -9.08 8.63
N THR A 105 -7.42 -8.42 8.08
CA THR A 105 -7.31 -8.12 6.64
C THR A 105 -6.22 -8.91 5.93
N GLU A 106 -5.48 -9.73 6.68
CA GLU A 106 -4.38 -10.57 6.21
C GLU A 106 -4.77 -11.41 5.00
N ARG A 107 -3.83 -11.51 4.05
CA ARG A 107 -3.88 -12.25 2.77
C ARG A 107 -4.92 -11.73 1.78
N ASN A 108 -6.08 -11.30 2.25
CA ASN A 108 -7.16 -10.76 1.43
C ASN A 108 -6.87 -9.36 0.93
N TYR A 109 -6.30 -8.48 1.76
CA TYR A 109 -6.07 -7.07 1.40
C TYR A 109 -4.59 -6.68 1.42
N TRP A 110 -3.75 -7.45 2.11
CA TRP A 110 -2.30 -7.32 2.06
C TRP A 110 -1.63 -8.69 2.14
N SER A 111 -0.36 -8.77 1.79
CA SER A 111 0.48 -9.96 2.04
C SER A 111 1.93 -9.58 2.26
N VAL A 112 2.63 -10.37 3.08
CA VAL A 112 4.09 -10.34 3.17
C VAL A 112 4.68 -11.59 2.53
N SER A 113 5.64 -11.41 1.64
CA SER A 113 6.37 -12.46 0.95
C SER A 113 7.78 -12.60 1.54
N CYS A 114 8.27 -13.83 1.66
CA CYS A 114 9.62 -14.14 2.15
C CYS A 114 10.50 -14.64 1.00
N LEU A 115 11.66 -13.99 0.80
CA LEU A 115 12.62 -14.27 -0.27
C LEU A 115 11.94 -14.50 -1.64
N PRO A 116 11.10 -13.57 -2.12
CA PRO A 116 10.42 -13.76 -3.40
C PRO A 116 11.43 -13.85 -4.54
N SER A 117 11.21 -14.80 -5.43
CA SER A 117 12.08 -15.08 -6.59
C SER A 117 11.90 -14.01 -7.67
N THR A 118 12.50 -12.85 -7.44
CA THR A 118 12.49 -11.68 -8.33
C THR A 118 13.91 -11.23 -8.61
N SER A 119 14.12 -10.51 -9.72
CA SER A 119 15.48 -10.12 -10.18
C SER A 119 16.21 -9.22 -9.18
N ASP A 120 15.47 -8.44 -8.40
CA ASP A 120 15.98 -7.52 -7.38
C ASP A 120 16.20 -8.18 -6.01
N LYS A 121 15.93 -9.48 -5.87
CA LYS A 121 16.31 -10.35 -4.74
C LYS A 121 16.01 -9.75 -3.34
N PRO A 122 14.78 -9.31 -3.05
CA PRO A 122 14.44 -8.78 -1.73
C PRO A 122 14.47 -9.87 -0.65
N LEU A 123 14.69 -9.45 0.59
CA LEU A 123 14.58 -10.31 1.78
C LEU A 123 13.11 -10.56 2.10
N ILE A 124 12.32 -9.48 2.15
CA ILE A 124 10.87 -9.52 2.36
C ILE A 124 10.19 -8.46 1.51
N ARG A 125 8.90 -8.64 1.22
CA ARG A 125 8.08 -7.65 0.51
C ARG A 125 6.64 -7.66 1.00
N VAL A 126 6.12 -6.49 1.38
CA VAL A 126 4.71 -6.26 1.71
C VAL A 126 3.99 -5.69 0.49
N ASN A 127 2.83 -6.24 0.16
CA ASN A 127 2.03 -5.86 -1.01
C ASN A 127 0.57 -5.65 -0.62
N ALA A 128 -0.15 -4.82 -1.37
CA ALA A 128 -1.60 -4.71 -1.33
C ALA A 128 -2.16 -4.43 -2.73
N SER A 129 -3.34 -4.97 -3.04
CA SER A 129 -3.89 -4.96 -4.40
C SER A 129 -2.83 -5.48 -5.40
N TRP A 130 -2.44 -4.69 -6.39
CA TRP A 130 -1.38 -4.98 -7.36
C TRP A 130 -0.08 -4.21 -7.10
N MET A 131 0.08 -3.64 -5.89
CA MET A 131 1.17 -2.71 -5.59
C MET A 131 2.11 -3.26 -4.52
N GLU A 132 3.41 -3.05 -4.74
CA GLU A 132 4.44 -3.20 -3.72
C GLU A 132 4.40 -2.00 -2.79
N LEU A 133 4.26 -2.22 -1.48
CA LEU A 133 4.18 -1.12 -0.51
C LEU A 133 5.54 -0.87 0.14
N PHE A 134 6.17 -1.96 0.60
CA PHE A 134 7.38 -1.93 1.40
C PHE A 134 8.24 -3.15 1.11
N THR A 135 9.54 -2.94 0.94
CA THR A 135 10.49 -4.02 0.64
C THR A 135 11.77 -3.83 1.44
N LEU A 136 12.33 -4.90 2.00
CA LEU A 136 13.67 -4.88 2.58
C LEU A 136 14.63 -5.70 1.71
N TYR A 137 15.83 -5.17 1.53
CA TYR A 137 16.94 -5.80 0.82
C TYR A 137 18.12 -5.98 1.77
N ALA A 138 18.96 -6.97 1.49
CA ALA A 138 20.30 -7.01 2.05
C ALA A 138 21.14 -5.90 1.41
N ASP A 139 22.00 -5.26 2.20
CA ASP A 139 22.84 -4.13 1.80
C ASP A 139 24.17 -4.19 2.56
N GLY A 140 25.11 -4.96 2.01
CA GLY A 140 26.32 -5.35 2.75
C GLY A 140 25.96 -6.14 4.01
N GLU A 141 26.51 -5.73 5.15
CA GLU A 141 26.18 -6.30 6.46
C GLU A 141 24.85 -5.78 7.04
N GLY A 142 24.24 -4.76 6.44
CA GLY A 142 22.98 -4.16 6.90
C GLY A 142 21.81 -4.37 5.95
N ILE A 143 20.75 -3.59 6.15
CA ILE A 143 19.54 -3.62 5.33
C ILE A 143 19.27 -2.28 4.63
N ARG A 144 18.52 -2.37 3.53
CA ARG A 144 17.93 -1.21 2.84
C ARG A 144 16.43 -1.39 2.68
N ALA A 145 15.66 -0.40 3.10
CA ALA A 145 14.24 -0.33 2.82
C ALA A 145 13.97 0.37 1.47
N ARG A 146 12.90 -0.06 0.81
CA ARG A 146 12.22 0.66 -0.25
C ARG A 146 10.76 0.82 0.15
N VAL A 147 10.26 2.06 0.11
CA VAL A 147 8.89 2.41 0.46
C VAL A 147 8.26 3.13 -0.73
N LEU A 148 7.03 2.75 -1.11
CA LEU A 148 6.24 3.52 -2.07
C LEU A 148 5.22 4.38 -1.35
N VAL A 149 5.10 5.63 -1.80
CA VAL A 149 4.23 6.67 -1.24
C VAL A 149 3.67 7.56 -2.35
N HIS A 150 2.74 8.44 -2.00
CA HIS A 150 2.31 9.51 -2.89
C HIS A 150 3.35 10.63 -2.95
N LEU A 151 3.71 11.10 -4.15
CA LEU A 151 4.71 12.15 -4.38
C LEU A 151 4.29 13.46 -3.72
N SER A 152 3.01 13.82 -3.83
CA SER A 152 2.39 14.99 -3.21
C SER A 152 2.57 15.11 -1.69
N ASN A 153 2.91 14.03 -0.98
CA ASN A 153 3.25 14.09 0.44
C ASN A 153 4.69 14.55 0.71
N PHE A 154 5.55 14.54 -0.30
CA PHE A 154 6.98 14.81 -0.24
C PHE A 154 7.41 15.96 -1.15
N THR A 155 6.47 16.68 -1.76
CA THR A 155 6.73 17.96 -2.43
C THR A 155 6.49 19.13 -1.49
N THR A 156 7.16 20.26 -1.73
CA THR A 156 7.03 21.47 -0.92
C THR A 156 5.69 22.19 -1.13
N ASP A 157 5.07 21.99 -2.28
CA ASP A 157 3.80 22.61 -2.69
C ASP A 157 2.62 21.63 -2.74
N HIS A 158 2.84 20.38 -2.32
CA HIS A 158 1.85 19.29 -2.37
C HIS A 158 1.39 18.89 -3.79
N SER A 159 2.09 19.30 -4.83
CA SER A 159 1.85 18.87 -6.20
C SER A 159 2.44 17.48 -6.48
N SER A 160 2.07 16.89 -7.62
CA SER A 160 2.72 15.70 -8.17
C SER A 160 3.92 16.03 -9.08
N ALA A 161 4.45 17.26 -9.00
CA ALA A 161 5.60 17.70 -9.80
C ALA A 161 6.92 17.18 -9.21
N GLN A 162 7.77 16.59 -10.04
CA GLN A 162 8.99 15.90 -9.60
C GLN A 162 10.11 16.85 -9.16
N ASP A 163 10.12 18.07 -9.70
CA ASP A 163 11.07 19.15 -9.42
C ASP A 163 10.81 19.84 -8.07
N HIS A 164 9.68 19.55 -7.43
CA HIS A 164 9.30 20.15 -6.15
C HIS A 164 9.56 19.22 -4.94
N VAL A 165 10.29 18.12 -5.12
CA VAL A 165 10.63 17.19 -4.03
C VAL A 165 11.38 17.95 -2.92
N ASP A 166 10.88 17.78 -1.70
CA ASP A 166 11.46 18.32 -0.48
C ASP A 166 12.61 17.41 0.00
N GLU A 167 13.75 17.50 -0.73
CA GLU A 167 14.96 16.72 -0.43
C GLU A 167 15.46 17.00 0.99
N SER A 168 15.39 18.27 1.40
CA SER A 168 15.77 18.68 2.76
C SER A 168 14.99 17.88 3.80
N PHE A 169 13.66 17.77 3.67
CA PHE A 169 12.85 16.98 4.58
C PHE A 169 13.26 15.50 4.58
N LEU A 170 13.53 14.90 3.41
CA LEU A 170 13.96 13.51 3.30
C LEU A 170 15.26 13.25 4.07
N GLU A 171 16.27 14.10 3.89
CA GLU A 171 17.55 14.00 4.60
C GLU A 171 17.38 14.13 6.12
N HIS A 172 16.47 15.01 6.58
CA HIS A 172 16.17 15.16 8.01
C HIS A 172 15.48 13.92 8.61
N CYS A 173 14.84 13.07 7.79
CA CYS A 173 14.16 11.85 8.25
C CYS A 173 15.10 10.67 8.51
N VAL A 174 16.38 10.77 8.17
CA VAL A 174 17.38 9.69 8.29
C VAL A 174 18.57 10.09 9.16
N THR A 175 19.39 9.14 9.59
CA THR A 175 20.52 9.40 10.50
C THR A 175 21.62 10.21 9.80
N MET A 176 21.96 9.83 8.57
CA MET A 176 22.88 10.55 7.71
C MET A 176 22.20 10.85 6.36
N PRO A 177 22.40 12.03 5.75
CA PRO A 177 21.76 12.38 4.48
C PRO A 177 21.96 11.33 3.37
N GLU A 178 23.14 10.72 3.28
CA GLU A 178 23.46 9.68 2.30
C GLU A 178 22.68 8.36 2.47
N ASP A 179 22.00 8.19 3.61
CA ASP A 179 21.17 7.00 3.84
C ASP A 179 19.87 7.05 3.05
N VAL A 180 19.44 8.22 2.56
CA VAL A 180 18.20 8.37 1.80
C VAL A 180 18.48 8.58 0.31
N GLY A 181 17.62 7.99 -0.52
CA GLY A 181 17.55 8.27 -1.94
C GLY A 181 16.11 8.10 -2.42
N TYR A 182 15.82 8.52 -3.64
CA TYR A 182 14.47 8.38 -4.20
C TYR A 182 14.49 8.14 -5.70
N PHE A 183 13.34 7.73 -6.23
CA PHE A 183 13.11 7.48 -7.64
C PHE A 183 11.63 7.64 -7.97
N PHE A 184 11.31 7.77 -9.26
CA PHE A 184 9.94 7.94 -9.76
C PHE A 184 9.49 6.71 -10.53
N PRO A 185 8.73 5.79 -9.90
CA PRO A 185 8.08 4.70 -10.59
C PRO A 185 7.13 5.19 -11.69
N ARG A 186 6.72 4.28 -12.58
CA ARG A 186 5.63 4.57 -13.51
C ARG A 186 4.32 4.71 -12.73
N GLY A 187 3.62 5.82 -12.97
CA GLY A 187 2.32 6.10 -12.39
C GLY A 187 2.25 7.55 -11.92
N GLU A 188 1.09 8.15 -12.04
CA GLU A 188 0.85 9.49 -11.52
C GLU A 188 0.93 9.47 -9.99
N ASP A 189 1.64 10.45 -9.44
CA ASP A 189 1.75 10.65 -8.00
C ASP A 189 2.29 9.41 -7.25
N ILE A 190 3.18 8.63 -7.87
CA ILE A 190 3.90 7.53 -7.21
C ILE A 190 5.35 7.95 -6.99
N PHE A 191 5.83 7.78 -5.77
CA PHE A 191 7.18 8.12 -5.36
C PHE A 191 7.81 6.95 -4.60
N GLY A 192 9.03 6.59 -4.98
CA GLY A 192 9.80 5.54 -4.32
C GLY A 192 10.93 6.13 -3.50
N ILE A 193 10.98 5.79 -2.22
CA ILE A 193 12.05 6.21 -1.30
C ILE A 193 12.86 4.99 -0.91
N THR A 194 14.18 5.10 -0.95
CA THR A 194 15.12 4.11 -0.42
C THR A 194 15.80 4.64 0.82
N VAL A 195 15.87 3.83 1.88
CA VAL A 195 16.54 4.18 3.14
C VAL A 195 17.51 3.06 3.50
N ARG A 196 18.79 3.39 3.69
CA ARG A 196 19.88 2.47 4.04
C ARG A 196 20.12 2.48 5.55
N GLY A 197 20.43 1.33 6.12
CA GLY A 197 20.78 1.18 7.54
C GLY A 197 19.57 1.11 8.48
N SER A 198 19.61 0.16 9.42
CA SER A 198 18.52 -0.07 10.37
C SER A 198 18.15 1.20 11.17
N GLY A 199 19.13 1.95 11.68
CA GLY A 199 18.88 3.17 12.46
C GLY A 199 18.12 4.25 11.68
N SER A 200 18.51 4.48 10.41
CA SER A 200 17.83 5.43 9.52
C SER A 200 16.44 4.97 9.13
N ILE A 201 16.23 3.66 8.92
CA ILE A 201 14.89 3.11 8.67
C ILE A 201 13.98 3.31 9.88
N HIS A 202 14.48 3.10 11.11
CA HIS A 202 13.72 3.35 12.33
C HIS A 202 13.34 4.83 12.48
N LYS A 203 14.31 5.75 12.29
CA LYS A 203 14.05 7.20 12.33
C LYS A 203 13.02 7.62 11.26
N PHE A 204 13.15 7.07 10.05
CA PHE A 204 12.24 7.33 8.95
C PHE A 204 10.81 6.88 9.29
N LEU A 205 10.65 5.64 9.78
CA LEU A 205 9.36 5.09 10.19
C LEU A 205 8.80 5.71 11.49
N ALA A 206 9.61 6.40 12.29
CA ALA A 206 9.15 7.16 13.45
C ALA A 206 8.68 8.59 13.09
N THR A 207 8.96 9.07 11.87
CA THR A 207 8.66 10.46 11.49
C THR A 207 7.16 10.64 11.18
N PRO A 208 6.43 11.56 11.84
CA PRO A 208 4.98 11.67 11.67
C PRO A 208 4.50 11.94 10.24
N ARG A 209 5.17 12.81 9.49
CA ARG A 209 4.82 13.09 8.08
C ARG A 209 5.02 11.84 7.20
N VAL A 210 6.10 11.09 7.43
CA VAL A 210 6.36 9.81 6.74
C VAL A 210 5.28 8.79 7.06
N LEU A 211 4.95 8.59 8.34
CA LEU A 211 3.91 7.64 8.76
C LEU A 211 2.56 7.96 8.11
N ARG A 212 2.14 9.23 8.11
CA ARG A 212 0.89 9.64 7.44
C ARG A 212 0.92 9.32 5.94
N ALA A 213 2.05 9.57 5.28
CA ALA A 213 2.20 9.31 3.85
C ALA A 213 2.13 7.81 3.52
N ILE A 214 2.82 6.97 4.30
CA ILE A 214 2.78 5.50 4.15
C ILE A 214 1.38 4.97 4.41
N ARG A 215 0.75 5.38 5.51
CA ARG A 215 -0.62 4.96 5.87
C ARG A 215 -1.62 5.32 4.77
N THR A 216 -1.51 6.54 4.22
CA THR A 216 -2.35 7.01 3.13
C THR A 216 -2.17 6.15 1.89
N PHE A 217 -0.92 5.91 1.46
CA PHE A 217 -0.63 5.08 0.29
C PHE A 217 -1.13 3.64 0.46
N ASN A 218 -0.86 3.03 1.62
CA ASN A 218 -1.32 1.67 1.93
C ASN A 218 -2.85 1.59 1.88
N LEU A 219 -3.56 2.54 2.51
CA LEU A 219 -5.01 2.59 2.46
C LEU A 219 -5.55 2.81 1.04
N THR A 220 -4.91 3.67 0.24
CA THR A 220 -5.25 3.85 -1.18
C THR A 220 -5.27 2.51 -1.90
N HIS A 221 -4.26 1.66 -1.69
CA HIS A 221 -4.17 0.37 -2.34
C HIS A 221 -5.07 -0.71 -1.70
N MET A 222 -5.18 -0.77 -0.38
CA MET A 222 -6.07 -1.72 0.30
C MET A 222 -7.56 -1.42 0.08
N ASN A 223 -7.92 -0.17 -0.25
CA ASN A 223 -9.28 0.20 -0.65
C ASN A 223 -9.65 -0.23 -2.08
N ARG A 224 -8.68 -0.57 -2.94
CA ARG A 224 -8.93 -1.02 -4.32
C ARG A 224 -9.49 -2.44 -4.41
N GLY A 225 -9.42 -3.23 -3.33
CA GLY A 225 -9.97 -4.58 -3.26
C GLY A 225 -8.92 -5.63 -2.95
N ARG A 226 -9.14 -6.85 -3.44
CA ARG A 226 -8.33 -8.02 -3.06
C ARG A 226 -6.88 -7.87 -3.50
N ASN A 227 -5.99 -8.38 -2.66
CA ASN A 227 -4.56 -8.49 -2.91
C ASN A 227 -4.27 -9.60 -3.93
N ALA A 228 -3.53 -9.25 -4.99
CA ALA A 228 -3.15 -10.17 -6.05
C ALA A 228 -2.03 -11.14 -5.60
N TYR A 229 -1.30 -10.79 -4.54
CA TYR A 229 -0.12 -11.54 -4.08
C TYR A 229 -0.42 -12.50 -2.92
N GLY A 230 -1.70 -12.78 -2.62
CA GLY A 230 -2.11 -13.65 -1.51
C GLY A 230 -1.58 -15.09 -1.60
N THR A 231 -1.18 -15.56 -2.79
CA THR A 231 -0.55 -16.88 -3.02
C THR A 231 0.95 -16.92 -2.71
N SER A 232 1.56 -15.75 -2.51
CA SER A 232 2.96 -15.58 -2.10
C SER A 232 3.11 -15.25 -0.62
N HIS A 233 2.00 -15.12 0.10
CA HIS A 233 1.98 -14.79 1.52
C HIS A 233 2.70 -15.85 2.36
N CYS A 234 3.58 -15.43 3.25
CA CYS A 234 4.33 -16.26 4.19
C CYS A 234 3.82 -16.03 5.61
N TYR A 235 2.99 -16.95 6.11
CA TYR A 235 2.40 -16.85 7.44
C TYR A 235 3.44 -16.81 8.57
N SER A 236 4.53 -17.61 8.50
CA SER A 236 5.61 -17.58 9.50
C SER A 236 6.29 -16.21 9.61
N LEU A 237 6.39 -15.47 8.50
CA LEU A 237 6.92 -14.13 8.51
C LEU A 237 5.89 -13.12 9.03
N ALA A 238 4.61 -13.33 8.69
CA ALA A 238 3.51 -12.53 9.23
C ALA A 238 3.33 -12.72 10.75
N ASP A 239 3.66 -13.89 11.30
CA ASP A 239 3.67 -14.12 12.76
C ASP A 239 4.60 -13.10 13.44
N HIS A 240 5.85 -12.97 12.99
CA HIS A 240 6.78 -11.98 13.52
C HIS A 240 6.37 -10.52 13.26
N MET A 241 5.79 -10.24 12.10
CA MET A 241 5.29 -8.91 11.76
C MET A 241 4.18 -8.45 12.71
N LEU A 242 3.39 -9.39 13.25
CA LEU A 242 2.19 -9.13 14.06
C LEU A 242 2.32 -9.55 15.53
N GLU A 243 3.52 -9.99 15.93
CA GLU A 243 3.92 -10.18 17.33
C GLU A 243 3.97 -8.82 18.03
N GLY A 244 3.12 -8.64 19.04
CA GLY A 244 2.86 -7.42 19.79
C GLY A 244 1.42 -7.39 20.27
#